data_AF-A0A0N8SSR3-F1
#
_entry.id   AF-A0A0N8SSR3-F1
#
_cell.length_a   1.000
_cell.length_b   1.000
_cell.length_c   1.000
_cell.angle_alpha   90.00
_cell.angle_beta   90.00
_cell.angle_gamma   90.00
#
_symmetry.space_group_name_H-M   'P 1'
#
loop_
_entity.id
_entity.type
_entity.pdbx_description
1 polymer ?
#
loop_
_entity_poly.entity_id
_entity_poly.type
_entity_poly.pdbx_seq_one_letter_code
_entity_poly.pdbx_strand_id
1 'polypeptide(L)'
;QRLPSVSSETREYLPCGYAPAGTIVSNLAFALYDAPLWNMALIASRLHLVWIGTVCGKMKTDFRYSNTLGWNTFPVPLLTEQNKTDLTRCAEDILFAREAHFPATIADLYAPDAMPDNLRHAHERNDEVLERIYIGRRFRNDTERLEKLFDLYSKMTADTTKAASTKPRGRKA
;
A
#
# COMPACT_ATOMS: atom_id res chain seq x y z
N GLN A 1 9.88 -4.85 -4.85
CA GLN A 1 8.42 -5.07 -4.83
C GLN A 1 7.81 -4.45 -6.08
N ARG A 2 6.80 -5.07 -6.70
CA ARG A 2 6.15 -4.60 -7.92
C ARG A 2 4.67 -4.33 -7.72
N LEU A 3 4.17 -3.38 -8.52
CA LEU A 3 2.76 -3.04 -8.58
C LEU A 3 2.35 -2.75 -10.02
N PRO A 4 1.20 -3.24 -10.51
CA PRO A 4 0.71 -2.87 -11.83
C PRO A 4 0.38 -1.37 -11.90
N SER A 5 0.59 -0.75 -13.06
CA SER A 5 0.20 0.64 -13.30
C SER A 5 -1.31 0.81 -13.48
N VAL A 6 -1.99 -0.24 -13.98
CA VAL A 6 -3.44 -0.30 -14.13
C VAL A 6 -3.96 -1.55 -13.45
N SER A 7 -4.95 -1.39 -12.58
CA SER A 7 -5.62 -2.51 -11.91
C SER A 7 -7.12 -2.28 -11.93
N SER A 8 -7.88 -3.36 -12.13
CA SER A 8 -9.33 -3.27 -12.13
C SER A 8 -9.88 -2.80 -10.79
N GLU A 9 -10.89 -1.94 -10.84
CA GLU A 9 -11.55 -1.42 -9.62
C GLU A 9 -12.37 -2.48 -8.87
N THR A 10 -12.67 -3.61 -9.51
CA THR A 10 -13.45 -4.71 -8.91
C THR A 10 -12.62 -5.58 -7.97
N ARG A 11 -11.28 -5.45 -7.98
CA ARG A 11 -10.41 -6.22 -7.09
C ARG A 11 -10.37 -5.58 -5.70
N GLU A 12 -10.60 -6.39 -4.67
CA GLU A 12 -10.59 -5.93 -3.27
C GLU A 12 -9.19 -5.51 -2.77
N TYR A 13 -8.14 -5.98 -3.44
CA TYR A 13 -6.73 -5.72 -3.14
C TYR A 13 -5.93 -5.56 -4.42
N LEU A 14 -4.83 -4.78 -4.34
CA LEU A 14 -3.89 -4.69 -5.45
C LEU A 14 -3.08 -6.00 -5.58
N PRO A 15 -2.93 -6.55 -6.79
CA PRO A 15 -2.08 -7.71 -7.04
C PRO A 15 -0.60 -7.31 -7.09
N CYS A 16 -0.11 -6.71 -6.00
CA CYS A 16 1.31 -6.40 -5.80
C CYS A 16 2.10 -7.66 -5.50
N GLY A 17 3.41 -7.67 -5.77
CA GLY A 17 4.24 -8.85 -5.55
C GLY A 17 5.70 -8.57 -5.28
N TYR A 18 6.40 -9.60 -4.84
CA TYR A 18 7.86 -9.61 -4.78
C TYR A 18 8.42 -10.11 -6.11
N ALA A 19 9.62 -9.64 -6.47
CA ALA A 19 10.32 -10.15 -7.64
C ALA A 19 11.81 -10.19 -7.37
N PRO A 20 12.52 -11.23 -7.85
CA PRO A 20 13.94 -11.39 -7.59
C PRO A 20 14.76 -10.31 -8.29
N ALA A 21 15.96 -10.07 -7.75
CA ALA A 21 16.93 -9.16 -8.34
C ALA A 21 17.22 -9.52 -9.82
N GLY A 22 17.48 -8.49 -10.63
CA GLY A 22 17.71 -8.65 -12.07
C GLY A 22 16.46 -8.76 -12.93
N THR A 23 15.27 -8.82 -12.33
CA THR A 23 14.03 -8.91 -13.12
C THR A 23 13.60 -7.52 -13.63
N ILE A 24 13.48 -7.39 -14.95
CA ILE A 24 13.14 -6.15 -15.65
C ILE A 24 11.65 -5.82 -15.49
N VAL A 25 11.34 -4.58 -15.11
CA VAL A 25 9.97 -4.08 -14.95
C VAL A 25 9.66 -3.15 -16.11
N SER A 26 8.59 -3.42 -16.86
CA SER A 26 8.16 -2.54 -17.94
C SER A 26 7.57 -1.24 -17.39
N ASN A 27 7.37 -0.24 -18.26
CA ASN A 27 6.68 1.02 -17.91
C ASN A 27 5.21 0.82 -17.47
N LEU A 28 4.65 -0.38 -17.66
CA LEU A 28 3.30 -0.75 -17.23
C LEU A 28 3.25 -1.24 -15.77
N ALA A 29 4.37 -1.23 -15.06
CA ALA A 29 4.42 -1.53 -13.63
C ALA A 29 5.37 -0.58 -12.91
N PHE A 30 5.07 -0.32 -11.64
CA PHE A 30 5.94 0.37 -10.72
C PHE A 30 6.76 -0.63 -9.91
N ALA A 31 7.95 -0.21 -9.49
CA ALA A 31 8.82 -1.01 -8.66
C ALA A 31 9.38 -0.19 -7.50
N LEU A 32 9.35 -0.76 -6.31
CA LEU A 32 10.14 -0.31 -5.16
C LEU A 32 11.39 -1.19 -5.08
N TYR A 33 12.55 -0.58 -5.33
CA TYR A 33 13.87 -1.23 -5.25
C TYR A 33 14.40 -1.17 -3.83
N ASP A 34 15.08 -2.24 -3.40
CA ASP A 34 15.70 -2.39 -2.08
C ASP A 34 14.79 -2.03 -0.89
N ALA A 35 13.49 -2.16 -1.10
CA ALA A 35 12.49 -1.84 -0.10
C ALA A 35 12.28 -3.03 0.84
N PRO A 36 12.36 -2.80 2.17
CA PRO A 36 12.02 -3.81 3.17
C PRO A 36 10.62 -4.39 2.93
N LEU A 37 10.45 -5.68 3.20
CA LEU A 37 9.24 -6.42 2.85
C LEU A 37 7.95 -5.85 3.49
N TRP A 38 8.04 -5.22 4.67
CA TRP A 38 6.88 -4.54 5.29
C TRP A 38 6.23 -3.46 4.40
N ASN A 39 6.92 -2.89 3.41
CA ASN A 39 6.30 -1.98 2.44
C ASN A 39 5.23 -2.69 1.60
N MET A 40 5.42 -3.99 1.32
CA MET A 40 4.43 -4.78 0.60
C MET A 40 3.14 -4.94 1.41
N ALA A 41 3.23 -5.09 2.74
CA ALA A 41 2.06 -5.12 3.61
C ALA A 41 1.22 -3.83 3.51
N LEU A 42 1.87 -2.66 3.40
CA LEU A 42 1.17 -1.40 3.15
C LEU A 42 0.48 -1.43 1.79
N ILE A 43 1.21 -1.78 0.73
CA ILE A 43 0.70 -1.77 -0.65
C ILE A 43 -0.44 -2.78 -0.85
N ALA A 44 -0.37 -3.93 -0.16
CA ALA A 44 -1.34 -5.01 -0.19
C ALA A 44 -2.56 -4.78 0.71
N SER A 45 -2.65 -3.64 1.40
CA SER A 45 -3.74 -3.34 2.33
C SER A 45 -4.93 -2.67 1.65
N ARG A 46 -6.11 -2.80 2.27
CA ARG A 46 -7.31 -2.06 1.89
C ARG A 46 -7.13 -0.56 2.08
N LEU A 47 -6.37 -0.13 3.10
CA LEU A 47 -6.04 1.28 3.34
C LEU A 47 -5.35 1.93 2.14
N HIS A 48 -4.33 1.26 1.60
CA HIS A 48 -3.61 1.78 0.44
C HIS A 48 -4.47 1.76 -0.83
N LEU A 49 -5.28 0.71 -1.02
CA LEU A 49 -6.23 0.65 -2.14
C LEU A 49 -7.24 1.80 -2.11
N VAL A 50 -7.82 2.07 -0.94
CA VAL A 50 -8.79 3.16 -0.73
C VAL A 50 -8.14 4.52 -0.95
N TRP A 51 -6.89 4.70 -0.51
CA TRP A 51 -6.12 5.91 -0.79
C TRP A 51 -5.96 6.12 -2.29
N ILE A 52 -5.40 5.15 -3.01
CA ILE A 52 -5.12 5.30 -4.44
C ILE A 52 -6.39 5.47 -5.26
N GLY A 53 -7.51 4.83 -4.85
CA GLY A 53 -8.80 4.98 -5.51
C GLY A 53 -9.38 6.38 -5.39
N THR A 54 -8.90 7.15 -4.41
CA THR A 54 -9.30 8.53 -4.14
C THR A 54 -8.36 9.56 -4.76
N VAL A 55 -7.04 9.35 -4.68
CA VAL A 55 -6.04 10.37 -5.06
C VAL A 55 -5.37 10.13 -6.40
N CYS A 56 -5.34 8.89 -6.90
CA CYS A 56 -4.76 8.60 -8.21
C CYS A 56 -5.77 8.84 -9.33
N GLY A 57 -5.25 8.97 -10.56
CA GLY A 57 -6.10 9.02 -11.75
C GLY A 57 -6.81 7.69 -12.02
N LYS A 58 -7.80 7.74 -12.91
CA LYS A 58 -8.49 6.54 -13.42
C LYS A 58 -8.26 6.38 -14.91
N MET A 59 -8.26 5.14 -15.39
CA MET A 59 -8.34 4.82 -16.81
C MET A 59 -9.72 4.23 -17.09
N LYS A 60 -10.63 5.04 -17.65
CA LYS A 60 -12.08 4.78 -17.58
C LYS A 60 -12.51 4.66 -16.11
N THR A 61 -12.77 3.45 -15.64
CA THR A 61 -13.12 3.18 -14.25
C THR A 61 -11.97 2.55 -13.46
N ASP A 62 -11.04 1.86 -14.13
CA ASP A 62 -9.92 1.18 -13.51
C ASP A 62 -8.93 2.15 -12.84
N PHE A 63 -8.27 1.70 -11.78
CA PHE A 63 -7.26 2.48 -11.08
C PHE A 63 -6.04 2.67 -11.98
N ARG A 64 -5.54 3.90 -12.08
CA ARG A 64 -4.25 4.20 -12.70
C ARG A 64 -3.27 4.64 -11.61
N TYR A 65 -2.46 3.69 -11.15
CA TYR A 65 -1.50 3.95 -10.10
C TYR A 65 -0.49 5.03 -10.48
N SER A 66 -0.12 5.85 -9.50
CA SER A 66 0.89 6.89 -9.64
C SER A 66 1.83 6.83 -8.44
N ASN A 67 3.14 6.79 -8.69
CA ASN A 67 4.11 6.92 -7.60
C ASN A 67 3.98 8.28 -6.92
N THR A 68 3.84 9.35 -7.69
CA THR A 68 3.78 10.72 -7.18
C THR A 68 2.51 11.02 -6.40
N LEU A 69 1.37 10.50 -6.82
CA LEU A 69 0.08 10.78 -6.16
C LEU A 69 -0.37 9.68 -5.22
N GLY A 70 0.03 8.43 -5.42
CA GLY A 70 -0.36 7.29 -4.60
C GLY A 70 0.66 7.05 -3.50
N TRP A 71 1.83 6.51 -3.85
CA TRP A 71 2.84 6.10 -2.87
C TRP A 71 3.47 7.27 -2.11
N ASN A 72 3.95 8.31 -2.82
CA ASN A 72 4.70 9.41 -2.21
C ASN A 72 3.85 10.29 -1.28
N THR A 73 2.53 10.22 -1.38
CA THR A 73 1.58 10.97 -0.54
C THR A 73 0.88 10.06 0.47
N PHE A 74 1.09 8.74 0.42
CA PHE A 74 0.41 7.81 1.32
C PHE A 74 0.83 8.10 2.76
N PRO A 75 -0.10 8.52 3.64
CA PRO A 75 0.25 8.98 4.96
C PRO A 75 0.46 7.79 5.88
N VAL A 76 1.72 7.48 6.16
CA VAL A 76 2.13 6.40 7.07
C VAL A 76 2.50 6.99 8.43
N PRO A 77 1.87 6.57 9.55
CA PRO A 77 2.28 7.00 10.88
C PRO A 77 3.69 6.51 11.21
N LEU A 78 4.30 7.05 12.27
CA LEU A 78 5.61 6.57 12.73
C LEU A 78 5.51 5.08 13.10
N LEU A 79 6.27 4.24 12.40
CA LEU A 79 6.31 2.79 12.65
C LEU A 79 7.41 2.45 13.65
N THR A 80 7.05 1.74 14.71
CA THR A 80 8.01 1.11 15.63
C THR A 80 8.68 -0.09 14.95
N GLU A 81 9.79 -0.59 15.53
CA GLU A 81 10.42 -1.82 15.02
C GLU A 81 9.48 -3.02 15.08
N GLN A 82 8.70 -3.15 16.17
CA GLN A 82 7.69 -4.20 16.29
C GLN A 82 6.63 -4.10 15.18
N ASN A 83 6.17 -2.89 14.85
CA ASN A 83 5.23 -2.68 13.74
C ASN A 83 5.82 -3.19 12.43
N LYS A 84 7.10 -2.88 12.14
CA LYS A 84 7.78 -3.34 10.92
C LYS A 84 7.92 -4.86 10.89
N THR A 85 8.25 -5.49 12.02
CA THR A 85 8.31 -6.94 12.14
C THR A 85 6.95 -7.60 11.88
N ASP A 86 5.88 -7.08 12.48
CA ASP A 86 4.54 -7.63 12.31
C ASP A 86 4.01 -7.45 10.89
N LEU A 87 4.27 -6.29 10.28
CA LEU A 87 3.95 -6.04 8.87
C LEU A 87 4.77 -6.91 7.91
N THR A 88 6.03 -7.22 8.26
CA THR A 88 6.86 -8.14 7.47
C THR A 88 6.25 -9.53 7.47
N ARG A 89 5.85 -10.04 8.64
CA ARG A 89 5.16 -11.34 8.76
C ARG A 89 3.85 -11.37 7.97
N CYS A 90 3.05 -10.31 8.03
CA CYS A 90 1.81 -10.23 7.24
C CYS A 90 2.07 -10.29 5.73
N ALA A 91 3.14 -9.65 5.26
CA ALA A 91 3.53 -9.74 3.85
C ALA A 91 4.02 -11.13 3.45
N GLU A 92 4.77 -11.82 4.32
CA GLU A 92 5.19 -13.21 4.14
C GLU A 92 3.98 -14.15 4.07
N ASP A 93 3.02 -14.02 4.98
CA ASP A 93 1.81 -14.84 5.01
C ASP A 93 0.97 -14.68 3.73
N ILE A 94 0.88 -13.46 3.19
CA ILE A 94 0.23 -13.22 1.89
C ILE A 94 0.99 -13.93 0.76
N LEU A 95 2.32 -13.89 0.77
CA LEU A 95 3.14 -14.58 -0.24
C LEU A 95 2.99 -16.11 -0.15
N PHE A 96 3.06 -16.68 1.06
CA PHE A 96 2.86 -18.12 1.27
C PHE A 96 1.46 -18.58 0.90
N ALA A 97 0.43 -17.79 1.24
CA ALA A 97 -0.94 -18.10 0.85
C ALA A 97 -1.10 -18.17 -0.67
N ARG A 98 -0.40 -17.32 -1.43
CA ARG A 98 -0.40 -17.38 -2.90
C ARG A 98 0.36 -18.60 -3.43
N GLU A 99 1.53 -18.91 -2.86
CA GLU A 99 2.36 -20.05 -3.28
C GLU A 99 1.65 -21.39 -3.11
N ALA A 100 0.79 -21.52 -2.08
CA ALA A 100 -0.01 -22.72 -1.82
C ALA A 100 -0.98 -23.08 -2.96
N HIS A 101 -1.25 -22.15 -3.90
CA HIS A 101 -2.18 -22.35 -5.02
C HIS A 101 -1.47 -22.50 -6.38
N PHE A 102 -0.16 -22.75 -6.40
CA PHE A 102 0.54 -23.03 -7.65
C PHE A 102 -0.13 -24.21 -8.40
N PRO A 103 -0.41 -24.12 -9.72
CA PRO A 103 0.10 -23.12 -10.68
C PRO A 103 -0.84 -21.94 -11.01
N ALA A 104 -1.83 -21.62 -10.16
CA ALA A 104 -2.74 -20.50 -10.40
C ALA A 104 -1.98 -19.17 -10.56
N THR A 105 -2.42 -18.31 -11.49
CA THR A 105 -1.79 -17.01 -11.71
C THR A 105 -2.25 -15.99 -10.67
N ILE A 106 -1.47 -14.91 -10.49
CA ILE A 106 -1.90 -13.79 -9.63
C ILE A 106 -3.26 -13.20 -10.11
N ALA A 107 -3.54 -13.21 -11.41
CA ALA A 107 -4.81 -12.71 -11.92
C ALA A 107 -5.98 -13.58 -11.44
N ASP A 108 -5.81 -14.91 -11.45
CA ASP A 108 -6.80 -15.90 -10.99
C ASP A 108 -7.06 -15.74 -9.49
N LEU A 109 -5.98 -15.66 -8.69
CA LEU A 109 -6.06 -15.54 -7.22
C LEU A 109 -6.74 -14.27 -6.72
N TYR A 110 -6.81 -13.22 -7.54
CA TYR A 110 -7.40 -11.92 -7.18
C TYR A 110 -8.68 -11.62 -7.96
N ALA A 111 -9.26 -12.57 -8.69
CA ALA A 111 -10.56 -12.36 -9.31
C ALA A 111 -11.64 -12.24 -8.21
N PRO A 112 -12.63 -11.33 -8.34
CA PRO A 112 -13.55 -10.97 -7.25
C PRO A 112 -14.22 -12.16 -6.54
N ASP A 113 -14.60 -13.19 -7.31
CA ASP A 113 -15.32 -14.36 -6.81
C ASP A 113 -14.45 -15.63 -6.68
N ALA A 114 -13.14 -15.51 -6.90
CA ALA A 114 -12.22 -16.66 -6.93
C ALA A 114 -11.06 -16.57 -5.93
N MET A 115 -10.97 -15.50 -5.13
CA MET A 115 -9.90 -15.37 -4.14
C MET A 115 -10.01 -16.49 -3.08
N PRO A 116 -9.00 -17.35 -2.94
CA PRO A 116 -9.03 -18.44 -1.96
C PRO A 116 -9.11 -17.93 -0.52
N ASP A 117 -9.80 -18.68 0.35
CA ASP A 117 -10.07 -18.29 1.74
C ASP A 117 -8.80 -18.02 2.55
N ASN A 118 -7.75 -18.82 2.39
CA ASN A 118 -6.48 -18.60 3.09
C ASN A 118 -5.80 -17.28 2.66
N LEU A 119 -5.90 -16.90 1.38
CA LEU A 119 -5.37 -15.64 0.87
C LEU A 119 -6.20 -14.46 1.37
N ARG A 120 -7.53 -14.60 1.38
CA ARG A 120 -8.45 -13.61 1.94
C ARG A 120 -8.14 -13.36 3.43
N HIS A 121 -8.03 -14.42 4.23
CA HIS A 121 -7.67 -14.30 5.65
C HIS A 121 -6.29 -13.67 5.86
N ALA A 122 -5.30 -13.95 5.01
CA ALA A 122 -3.98 -13.32 5.09
C ALA A 122 -4.09 -11.79 4.87
N HIS A 123 -4.90 -11.35 3.91
CA HIS A 123 -5.18 -9.93 3.69
C HIS A 123 -5.96 -9.29 4.85
N GLU A 124 -7.00 -9.93 5.35
CA GLU A 124 -7.76 -9.43 6.49
C GLU A 124 -6.90 -9.29 7.76
N ARG A 125 -5.96 -10.21 7.96
CA ARG A 125 -4.98 -10.13 9.05
C ARG A 125 -4.02 -8.96 8.87
N ASN A 126 -3.51 -8.78 7.65
CA ASN A 126 -2.68 -7.63 7.30
C ASN A 126 -3.40 -6.30 7.55
N ASP A 127 -4.66 -6.20 7.11
CA ASP A 127 -5.50 -5.04 7.35
C ASP A 127 -5.71 -4.81 8.85
N GLU A 128 -6.07 -5.83 9.64
CA GLU A 128 -6.25 -5.65 11.08
C GLU A 128 -4.97 -5.13 11.77
N VAL A 129 -3.80 -5.68 11.44
CA VAL A 129 -2.52 -5.23 11.98
C VAL A 129 -2.28 -3.76 11.62
N LEU A 130 -2.49 -3.40 10.36
CA LEU A 130 -2.29 -2.05 9.89
C LEU A 130 -3.28 -1.06 10.53
N GLU A 131 -4.57 -1.41 10.60
CA GLU A 131 -5.59 -0.55 11.18
C GLU A 131 -5.35 -0.31 12.68
N ARG A 132 -4.88 -1.33 13.41
CA ARG A 132 -4.44 -1.17 14.81
C ARG A 132 -3.25 -0.21 14.93
N ILE A 133 -2.32 -0.18 13.97
CA ILE A 133 -1.23 0.81 13.95
C ILE A 133 -1.79 2.23 13.74
N TYR A 134 -2.82 2.40 12.90
CA TYR A 134 -3.38 3.72 12.59
C TYR A 134 -4.29 4.29 13.69
N ILE A 135 -5.16 3.46 14.28
CA ILE A 135 -6.20 3.92 15.23
C ILE A 135 -6.42 2.99 16.44
N GLY A 136 -5.63 1.93 16.62
CA GLY A 136 -5.75 0.99 17.74
C GLY A 136 -6.89 -0.03 17.63
N ARG A 137 -7.69 0.00 16.57
CA ARG A 137 -8.80 -0.93 16.28
C ARG A 137 -9.03 -1.05 14.77
N ARG A 138 -9.98 -1.90 14.36
CA ARG A 138 -10.44 -1.92 12.96
C ARG A 138 -11.27 -0.67 12.60
N PHE A 139 -11.16 -0.22 11.36
CA PHE A 139 -12.05 0.80 10.80
C PHE A 139 -13.44 0.22 10.56
N ARG A 140 -14.45 1.08 10.64
CA ARG A 140 -15.86 0.72 10.43
C ARG A 140 -16.20 0.58 8.95
N ASN A 141 -15.61 1.41 8.09
CA ASN A 141 -15.85 1.45 6.66
C ASN A 141 -14.77 2.28 5.93
N ASP A 142 -14.84 2.33 4.61
CA ASP A 142 -13.89 3.07 3.77
C ASP A 142 -13.95 4.59 3.97
N THR A 143 -15.10 5.14 4.37
CA THR A 143 -15.22 6.57 4.71
C THR A 143 -14.34 6.91 5.91
N GLU A 144 -14.40 6.12 6.99
CA GLU A 144 -13.56 6.33 8.18
C GLU A 144 -12.07 6.17 7.84
N ARG A 145 -11.72 5.22 6.96
CA ARG A 145 -10.35 5.05 6.45
C ARG A 145 -9.86 6.34 5.78
N LEU A 146 -10.66 6.88 4.85
CA LEU A 146 -10.29 8.10 4.11
C LEU A 146 -10.18 9.32 5.01
N GLU A 147 -11.12 9.53 5.91
CA GLU A 147 -11.08 10.64 6.87
C GLU A 147 -9.77 10.61 7.68
N LYS A 148 -9.37 9.43 8.18
CA LYS A 148 -8.13 9.28 8.93
C LYS A 148 -6.88 9.52 8.08
N LEU A 149 -6.87 9.02 6.84
CA LEU A 149 -5.75 9.23 5.92
C LEU A 149 -5.59 10.72 5.57
N PHE A 150 -6.67 11.43 5.26
CA PHE A 150 -6.61 12.87 4.98
C PHE A 150 -6.19 13.71 6.19
N ASP A 151 -6.65 13.35 7.41
CA ASP A 151 -6.21 13.98 8.66
C ASP A 151 -4.69 13.83 8.85
N LEU A 152 -4.17 12.60 8.69
CA LEU A 152 -2.73 12.34 8.80
C LEU A 152 -1.92 13.08 7.72
N TYR A 153 -2.37 13.02 6.47
CA TYR A 153 -1.71 13.72 5.36
C TYR A 153 -1.63 15.23 5.59
N SER A 154 -2.73 15.84 6.06
CA SER A 154 -2.78 17.29 6.36
C SER A 154 -1.81 17.67 7.48
N LYS A 155 -1.69 16.84 8.52
CA LYS A 155 -0.73 17.05 9.61
C LYS A 155 0.72 16.97 9.12
N MET A 156 1.06 15.91 8.39
CA MET A 156 2.41 15.68 7.86
C MET A 156 2.85 16.80 6.90
N THR A 157 1.94 17.29 6.07
CA THR A 157 2.23 18.39 5.12
C THR A 157 2.36 19.74 5.84
N ALA A 158 1.51 20.04 6.83
CA ALA A 158 1.63 21.26 7.63
C ALA A 158 2.94 21.32 8.43
N ASP A 159 3.38 20.20 9.01
CA ASP A 159 4.65 20.13 9.74
C ASP A 159 5.86 20.29 8.81
N THR A 160 5.79 19.75 7.60
CA THR A 160 6.82 19.93 6.58
C THR A 160 6.95 21.41 6.17
N THR A 161 5.83 22.12 6.00
CA THR A 161 5.85 23.56 5.69
C THR A 161 6.45 24.40 6.82
N LYS A 162 6.16 24.07 8.09
CA LYS A 162 6.79 24.73 9.26
C LYS A 162 8.30 24.47 9.36
N ALA A 163 8.76 23.27 9.02
CA ALA A 163 10.18 22.95 9.00
C ALA A 163 10.93 23.66 7.86
N ALA A 164 10.26 23.92 6.72
CA ALA A 164 10.86 24.65 5.60
C ALA A 164 10.98 26.17 5.86
N SER A 165 10.03 26.77 6.59
CA SER A 165 10.04 28.21 6.91
C SER A 165 11.04 28.60 8.00
N THR A 166 11.54 27.64 8.79
CA THR A 166 12.47 27.85 9.91
C THR A 166 13.95 27.72 9.52
N LYS A 167 14.28 27.28 8.30
CA LYS A 167 15.68 27.29 7.82
C LYS A 167 16.07 28.71 7.36
N PRO A 168 17.08 29.35 7.97
CA PRO A 168 17.55 30.64 7.49
C PRO A 168 18.18 30.43 6.10
N ARG A 169 17.66 31.13 5.10
CA ARG A 169 18.32 31.25 3.79
C ARG A 169 19.66 31.96 4.03
N GLY A 170 20.74 31.17 4.10
CA GLY A 170 22.10 31.69 4.16
C GLY A 170 22.33 32.67 3.01
N ARG A 171 22.52 33.94 3.35
CA ARG A 171 22.92 35.00 2.45
C ARG A 171 24.35 34.70 2.00
N LYS A 172 24.54 34.24 0.76
CA LYS A 172 25.88 34.18 0.16
C LYS A 172 26.36 35.62 -0.03
N ALA A 173 27.46 35.95 0.65
CA ALA A 173 28.28 37.14 0.41
C ALA A 173 29.18 36.91 -0.81
#